data_AF-A0A7K4FXF8-F1
#
_entry.id   AF-A0A7K4FXF8-F1
#
_cell.length_a   1.000
_cell.length_b   1.000
_cell.length_c   1.000
_cell.angle_alpha   90.00
_cell.angle_beta   90.00
_cell.angle_gamma   90.00
#
_symmetry.space_group_name_H-M   'P 1'
#
loop_
_entity.id
_entity.type
_entity.pdbx_description
1 polymer ?
#
loop_
_entity_poly.entity_id
_entity_poly.type
_entity_poly.pdbx_seq_one_letter_code
_entity_poly.pdbx_strand_id
1 'polypeptide(L)'
;MFSLTLNILEDPQRIRDIFLNMNTVLSDICSPERIGASYVCSPSETCLITISLVEEMPKFSIYVKLESERAGELMELIRKINSKFKNNGIHATLLTSSKISL
;
A
#
# COMPACT_ATOMS: atom_id res chain seq x y z
N MET A 1 -15.96 -5.53 7.18
CA MET A 1 -14.76 -5.18 6.37
C MET A 1 -13.65 -4.66 7.28
N PHE A 2 -12.42 -5.11 7.07
CA PHE A 2 -11.22 -4.67 7.80
C PHE A 2 -10.37 -3.81 6.87
N SER A 3 -9.81 -2.72 7.37
CA SER A 3 -8.98 -1.81 6.58
C SER A 3 -7.76 -1.36 7.37
N LEU A 4 -6.61 -1.31 6.72
CA LEU A 4 -5.35 -0.83 7.26
C LEU A 4 -4.70 0.13 6.26
N THR A 5 -4.27 1.30 6.73
CA THR A 5 -3.57 2.29 5.91
C THR A 5 -2.16 2.45 6.42
N LEU A 6 -1.19 2.22 5.55
CA LEU A 6 0.21 2.51 5.79
C LEU A 6 0.57 3.82 5.11
N ASN A 7 1.50 4.55 5.71
CA ASN A 7 2.09 5.76 5.17
C ASN A 7 3.59 5.55 4.96
N ILE A 8 4.10 5.92 3.79
CA ILE A 8 5.52 6.00 3.49
C ILE A 8 5.88 7.48 3.35
N LEU A 9 6.81 7.91 4.19
CA LEU A 9 7.35 9.27 4.21
C LEU A 9 8.83 9.22 3.89
N GLU A 10 9.23 9.91 2.82
CA GLU A 10 10.61 10.00 2.35
C GLU A 10 10.86 11.40 1.77
N ASP A 11 12.09 11.68 1.35
CA ASP A 11 12.38 12.89 0.60
C ASP A 11 11.63 12.94 -0.76
N PRO A 12 11.35 14.13 -1.32
CA PRO A 12 10.52 14.26 -2.52
C PRO A 12 11.04 13.58 -3.78
N GLN A 13 12.37 13.40 -3.92
CA GLN A 13 12.92 12.71 -5.08
C GLN A 13 12.75 11.20 -4.91
N ARG A 14 13.17 10.67 -3.76
CA ARG A 14 13.08 9.25 -3.44
C ARG A 14 11.65 8.74 -3.42
N ILE A 15 10.69 9.54 -2.97
CA ILE A 15 9.29 9.09 -2.92
C ILE A 15 8.68 8.91 -4.31
N ARG A 16 9.10 9.72 -5.29
CA ARG A 16 8.69 9.53 -6.69
C ARG A 16 9.27 8.24 -7.27
N ASP A 17 10.54 7.97 -6.99
CA ASP A 17 11.20 6.74 -7.43
C ASP A 17 10.55 5.50 -6.82
N ILE A 18 10.27 5.56 -5.51
CA ILE A 18 9.53 4.52 -4.78
C ILE A 18 8.17 4.28 -5.45
N PHE A 19 7.41 5.34 -5.70
CA PHE A 19 6.09 5.24 -6.32
C PHE A 19 6.15 4.63 -7.74
N LEU A 20 7.11 5.05 -8.57
CA LEU A 20 7.28 4.50 -9.92
C LEU A 20 7.69 3.02 -9.89
N ASN A 21 8.41 2.58 -8.85
CA ASN A 21 8.81 1.20 -8.69
C ASN A 21 7.73 0.29 -8.06
N MET A 22 6.56 0.83 -7.67
CA MET A 22 5.52 0.04 -6.98
C MET A 22 4.97 -1.11 -7.82
N ASN A 23 4.99 -0.99 -9.16
CA ASN A 23 4.62 -2.09 -10.04
C ASN A 23 5.50 -3.33 -9.79
N THR A 24 6.82 -3.14 -9.71
CA THR A 24 7.79 -4.19 -9.40
C THR A 24 7.67 -4.69 -7.97
N VAL A 25 7.38 -3.79 -7.01
CA VAL A 25 7.23 -4.17 -5.59
C VAL A 25 6.02 -5.06 -5.37
N LEU A 26 4.93 -4.84 -6.12
CA LEU A 26 3.68 -5.59 -6.01
C LEU A 26 3.57 -6.79 -6.94
N SER A 27 4.45 -6.97 -7.92
CA SER A 27 4.26 -7.93 -9.03
C SER A 27 4.15 -9.40 -8.60
N ASP A 28 4.66 -9.75 -7.41
CA ASP A 28 4.54 -11.11 -6.85
C ASP A 28 3.38 -11.26 -5.84
N ILE A 29 2.69 -10.16 -5.53
CA ILE A 29 1.50 -10.14 -4.69
C ILE A 29 0.24 -10.18 -5.55
N CYS A 30 0.22 -9.40 -6.63
CA CYS A 30 -0.90 -9.22 -7.54
C CYS A 30 -0.40 -8.62 -8.86
N SER A 31 -1.29 -8.48 -9.85
CA SER A 31 -1.03 -7.68 -11.06
C SER A 31 -1.58 -6.26 -10.85
N PRO A 32 -0.75 -5.24 -10.56
CA PRO A 32 -1.25 -3.90 -10.30
C PRO A 32 -1.56 -3.13 -11.58
N GLU A 33 -2.70 -2.45 -11.56
CA GLU A 33 -3.13 -1.53 -12.61
C GLU A 33 -2.86 -0.09 -12.17
N ARG A 34 -2.23 0.72 -13.03
CA ARG A 34 -1.94 2.11 -12.73
C ARG A 34 -3.07 3.02 -13.21
N ILE A 35 -3.61 3.82 -12.31
CA ILE A 35 -4.65 4.83 -12.59
C ILE A 35 -4.15 6.18 -12.09
N GLY A 36 -3.58 6.98 -12.99
CA GLY A 36 -3.01 8.30 -12.66
C GLY A 36 -1.89 8.23 -11.62
N ALA A 37 -2.13 8.85 -10.46
CA ALA A 37 -1.25 8.86 -9.29
C ALA A 37 -1.54 7.72 -8.29
N SER A 38 -2.17 6.65 -8.77
CA SER A 38 -2.50 5.48 -7.96
C SER A 38 -2.19 4.16 -8.66
N TYR A 39 -1.98 3.12 -7.87
CA TYR A 39 -2.01 1.72 -8.28
C TYR A 39 -3.13 1.00 -7.54
N VAL A 40 -3.82 0.12 -8.24
CA VAL A 40 -4.88 -0.72 -7.66
C VAL A 40 -4.65 -2.16 -8.07
N CYS A 41 -4.83 -3.08 -7.14
CA CYS A 41 -4.80 -4.50 -7.45
C CYS A 41 -5.58 -5.32 -6.43
N SER A 42 -5.91 -6.56 -6.79
CA SER A 42 -6.59 -7.50 -5.92
C SER A 42 -5.79 -8.81 -5.88
N PRO A 43 -5.24 -9.21 -4.71
CA PRO A 43 -4.56 -10.50 -4.56
C PRO A 43 -5.53 -11.68 -4.33
N SER A 44 -6.78 -11.40 -3.98
CA SER A 44 -7.87 -12.37 -3.81
C SER A 44 -9.22 -11.67 -3.92
N GLU A 45 -10.31 -12.41 -4.17
CA GLU A 45 -11.67 -11.87 -4.33
C GLU A 45 -12.15 -11.02 -3.15
N THR A 46 -11.60 -11.26 -1.96
CA THR A 46 -11.95 -10.60 -0.71
C THR A 46 -11.02 -9.46 -0.34
N CYS A 47 -9.98 -9.17 -1.15
CA CYS A 47 -8.92 -8.22 -0.82
C CYS A 47 -8.69 -7.17 -1.91
N LEU A 48 -8.41 -5.94 -1.46
CA LEU A 48 -8.04 -4.82 -2.33
C LEU A 48 -6.81 -4.10 -1.78
N ILE A 49 -5.88 -3.79 -2.67
CA ILE A 49 -4.71 -2.95 -2.41
C ILE A 49 -4.86 -1.69 -3.24
N THR A 50 -4.76 -0.54 -2.59
CA THR A 50 -4.68 0.76 -3.25
C THR A 50 -3.43 1.48 -2.77
N ILE A 51 -2.57 1.90 -3.70
CA ILE A 51 -1.42 2.74 -3.42
C ILE A 51 -1.64 4.09 -4.09
N SER A 52 -1.58 5.19 -3.34
CA SER A 52 -1.77 6.53 -3.88
C SER A 52 -0.62 7.44 -3.49
N LEU A 53 -0.11 8.20 -4.46
CA LEU A 53 0.76 9.33 -4.19
C LEU A 53 -0.13 10.51 -3.79
N VAL A 54 0.02 10.97 -2.55
CA VAL A 54 -0.75 12.07 -1.96
C VAL A 54 0.15 13.27 -1.79
N GLU A 55 -0.34 14.43 -2.19
CA GLU A 55 0.33 15.71 -1.94
C GLU A 55 -0.24 16.33 -0.66
N GLU A 56 0.59 16.39 0.38
CA GLU A 56 0.28 17.07 1.64
C GLU A 56 1.31 18.19 1.83
N MET A 57 1.02 19.39 1.34
CA MET A 57 1.98 20.51 1.36
C MET A 57 2.65 20.66 2.75
N PRO A 58 4.00 20.63 2.83
CA PRO A 58 4.99 20.78 1.76
C PRO A 58 5.60 19.46 1.23
N LYS A 59 5.00 18.29 1.47
CA LYS A 59 5.59 16.97 1.19
C LYS A 59 4.67 16.08 0.35
N PHE A 60 5.28 15.15 -0.37
CA PHE A 60 4.55 14.02 -0.92
C PHE A 60 4.58 12.87 0.09
N SER A 61 3.52 12.07 0.10
CA SER A 61 3.37 10.86 0.91
C SER A 61 2.84 9.73 0.02
N ILE A 62 3.17 8.48 0.30
CA ILE A 62 2.52 7.34 -0.35
C ILE A 62 1.61 6.66 0.67
N TYR A 63 0.32 6.62 0.37
CA TYR A 63 -0.67 5.90 1.15
C TYR A 63 -0.92 4.53 0.56
N VAL A 64 -0.76 3.50 1.38
CA VAL A 64 -0.99 2.10 1.01
C VAL A 64 -2.18 1.62 1.83
N LYS A 65 -3.35 1.59 1.20
CA LYS A 65 -4.60 1.12 1.79
C LYS A 65 -4.80 -0.35 1.45
N LEU A 66 -5.05 -1.15 2.48
CA LEU A 66 -5.28 -2.59 2.40
C LEU A 66 -6.63 -2.88 3.00
N GLU A 67 -7.50 -3.50 2.22
CA GLU A 67 -8.87 -3.83 2.63
C GLU A 67 -9.10 -5.32 2.46
N SER A 68 -9.81 -5.92 3.42
CA SER A 68 -10.25 -7.30 3.33
C SER A 68 -11.54 -7.56 4.09
N GLU A 69 -12.33 -8.52 3.63
CA GLU A 69 -13.44 -9.06 4.41
C GLU A 69 -12.97 -9.97 5.56
N ARG A 70 -11.76 -10.54 5.46
CA ARG A 70 -11.21 -11.49 6.43
C ARG A 70 -9.98 -10.93 7.13
N ALA A 71 -10.04 -10.79 8.46
CA ALA A 71 -8.91 -10.27 9.25
C ALA A 71 -7.63 -11.09 9.07
N GLY A 72 -7.72 -12.41 8.96
CA GLY A 72 -6.57 -13.30 8.75
C GLY A 72 -5.82 -13.00 7.46
N GLU A 73 -6.54 -12.85 6.34
CA GLU A 73 -5.95 -12.48 5.05
C GLU A 73 -5.29 -11.11 5.09
N LEU A 74 -5.95 -10.13 5.73
CA LEU A 74 -5.39 -8.80 5.85
C LEU A 74 -4.03 -8.82 6.59
N MET A 75 -3.92 -9.62 7.65
CA MET A 75 -2.67 -9.77 8.40
C MET A 75 -1.58 -10.49 7.60
N GLU A 76 -1.93 -11.51 6.81
CA GLU A 76 -0.99 -12.16 5.90
C GLU A 76 -0.51 -11.20 4.80
N LEU A 77 -1.43 -10.43 4.24
CA LEU A 77 -1.14 -9.44 3.21
C LEU A 77 -0.19 -8.35 3.73
N ILE A 78 -0.44 -7.84 4.93
CA ILE A 78 0.46 -6.86 5.58
C ILE A 78 1.85 -7.44 5.79
N ARG A 79 1.96 -8.70 6.24
CA ARG A 79 3.28 -9.33 6.41
C ARG A 79 4.05 -9.40 5.10
N LYS A 80 3.38 -9.80 4.00
CA LYS A 80 3.97 -9.86 2.66
C LYS A 80 4.43 -8.46 2.19
N ILE A 81 3.54 -7.47 2.27
CA ILE A 81 3.83 -6.09 1.85
C ILE A 81 4.96 -5.47 2.69
N ASN A 82 4.92 -5.63 4.01
CA ASN A 82 5.97 -5.12 4.89
C ASN A 82 7.33 -5.78 4.59
N SER A 83 7.35 -7.09 4.30
CA SER A 83 8.58 -7.76 3.87
C SER A 83 9.09 -7.20 2.54
N LYS A 84 8.20 -6.92 1.58
CA LYS A 84 8.57 -6.34 0.28
C LYS A 84 9.11 -4.94 0.42
N PHE A 85 8.46 -4.10 1.22
CA PHE A 85 8.94 -2.76 1.52
C PHE A 85 10.32 -2.79 2.16
N LYS A 86 10.53 -3.62 3.20
CA LYS A 86 11.85 -3.79 3.83
C LYS A 86 12.93 -4.22 2.84
N ASN A 87 12.65 -5.19 1.98
CA ASN A 87 13.59 -5.69 0.97
C ASN A 87 13.95 -4.64 -0.09
N ASN A 88 13.12 -3.62 -0.27
CA ASN A 88 13.35 -2.50 -1.18
C ASN A 88 13.81 -1.22 -0.45
N GLY A 89 14.16 -1.32 0.84
CA GLY A 89 14.60 -0.17 1.65
C GLY A 89 13.50 0.88 1.88
N ILE A 90 12.23 0.48 1.81
CA ILE A 90 11.06 1.32 2.02
C ILE A 90 10.60 1.16 3.47
N HIS A 91 10.48 2.28 4.18
CA HIS A 91 9.97 2.30 5.55
C HIS A 91 8.52 2.79 5.56
N ALA A 92 7.59 1.89 5.87
CA ALA A 92 6.17 2.20 6.03
C ALA A 92 5.79 2.27 7.52
N THR A 93 4.96 3.25 7.87
CA THR A 93 4.39 3.42 9.21
C THR A 93 2.90 3.14 9.15
N LEU A 94 2.34 2.52 10.19
CA LEU A 94 0.89 2.35 10.31
C LEU A 94 0.25 3.73 10.59
N LEU A 95 -0.64 4.18 9.70
CA LEU A 95 -1.38 5.42 9.86
C LEU A 95 -2.73 5.18 10.55
N THR A 96 -3.52 4.24 10.02
CA THR A 96 -4.83 3.91 10.58
C THR A 96 -5.12 2.42 10.48
N SER A 97 -5.92 1.92 11.44
CA SER A 97 -6.50 0.59 11.44
C SER A 97 -7.96 0.68 11.81
N SER A 98 -8.85 0.06 11.03
CA SER A 98 -10.29 0.08 11.30
C SER A 98 -10.96 -1.26 11.00
N LYS A 99 -12.05 -1.50 11.73
CA LYS A 99 -13.03 -2.55 11.45
C LYS A 99 -14.37 -1.87 11.24
N ILE A 100 -14.93 -2.01 10.05
CA ILE A 100 -16.29 -1.59 9.73
C ILE A 100 -17.18 -2.83 9.91
N SER A 101 -18.05 -2.78 10.92
CA SER A 101 -19.16 -3.73 11.07
C SER A 101 -20.32 -3.22 10.21
N LEU A 102 -20.73 -4.00 9.22
CA LEU A 102 -21.98 -3.80 8.48
C LEU A 102 -23.15 -4.33 9.32
#